data_AF-A0A925X2I1-F1
#
_entry.id   AF-A0A925X2I1-F1
#
_cell.length_a   1.000
_cell.length_b   1.000
_cell.length_c   1.000
_cell.angle_alpha   90.00
_cell.angle_beta   90.00
_cell.angle_gamma   90.00
#
_symmetry.space_group_name_H-M   'P 1'
#
loop_
_entity.id
_entity.type
_entity.pdbx_description
1 polymer ?
#
loop_
_entity_poly.entity_id
_entity_poly.type
_entity_poly.pdbx_seq_one_letter_code
_entity_poly.pdbx_strand_id
1 'polypeptide(L)'
;MPHVSSRPALRRFFNQRRVFNVALAAAIASTASASLHAGVGVAVSSNYTGPLAGNWSDAANWTNTPVMAQYPNNGNGGGFFYDATIANEATVTLTENISIEHFTLTNSTIEGDFNLTANGGMTWTGGGMRGEGVTTIPAGRTLEMSGGARRTLTRTLDNFGTTNWTNGGVTGDAFAALGTFTNRAGATFLANSSFVAMGAFGNGTFNNAGLVRKTAGLEARFGQVTKINNTGTIQVETGLIRFVGPITQLNAGTLSAGTWRVDATTAVGGEAFLQFDSSVVNVIGPAARVELIGSGAVFVNIDSLNENQGNFRIAGGRNFATPGALANSGTIEVGTGTAIDITGALTNTGTIDVNGGLLARYTTGSPLPAIESQIALARNGGAWNQAGITSSNARAAVPKNKNLGTMEGVQFQQLYGAGALFNGIAVNNSTVVVKYTYNGDTDLNGIVDFDDYSRTDGGFNNNRTGWLNGDFDYNGIVDFDDYSLIDQAFNTQSGTLRRAMSYLDGSDRSDNGMNVPALELVQQHFARFGDVYASSFLNSVPEPTSALVLLGGLAASAAGRRRRR
;
A
#
# COMPACT_ATOMS: atom_id res chain seq x y z
N MET A 1 20.80 -48.81 -51.62
CA MET A 1 21.74 -47.70 -51.39
C MET A 1 21.08 -46.41 -51.86
N PRO A 2 21.22 -45.27 -51.16
CA PRO A 2 21.28 -45.07 -49.70
C PRO A 2 19.81 -45.15 -49.18
N HIS A 3 19.16 -44.36 -48.32
CA HIS A 3 19.47 -43.48 -47.15
C HIS A 3 18.57 -44.01 -45.97
N VAL A 4 18.80 -43.86 -44.65
CA VAL A 4 19.45 -42.86 -43.76
C VAL A 4 18.50 -41.67 -43.42
N SER A 5 18.12 -41.35 -42.17
CA SER A 5 18.55 -41.87 -40.84
C SER A 5 17.49 -41.76 -39.70
N SER A 6 17.79 -42.47 -38.60
CA SER A 6 17.61 -42.15 -37.16
C SER A 6 16.35 -41.47 -36.56
N ARG A 7 15.87 -42.09 -35.46
CA ARG A 7 15.24 -41.48 -34.27
C ARG A 7 16.29 -41.43 -33.12
N PRO A 8 16.00 -41.01 -31.86
CA PRO A 8 15.04 -40.03 -31.30
C PRO A 8 15.68 -38.98 -30.32
N ALA A 9 14.99 -37.86 -30.06
CA ALA A 9 15.24 -36.90 -28.95
C ALA A 9 14.07 -35.88 -28.86
N LEU A 10 13.79 -35.14 -27.78
CA LEU A 10 13.79 -35.35 -26.31
C LEU A 10 13.23 -34.06 -25.66
N ARG A 11 12.37 -34.15 -24.62
CA ARG A 11 11.94 -33.05 -23.69
C ARG A 11 11.11 -31.91 -24.34
N ARG A 12 9.85 -31.68 -23.91
CA ARG A 12 9.33 -30.94 -22.73
C ARG A 12 9.28 -29.41 -22.93
N PHE A 13 8.26 -28.78 -22.31
CA PHE A 13 7.80 -27.39 -22.47
C PHE A 13 7.21 -27.11 -23.88
N PHE A 14 6.11 -26.38 -24.05
CA PHE A 14 5.27 -25.64 -23.10
C PHE A 14 3.85 -26.22 -22.98
N ASN A 15 3.28 -26.19 -21.77
CA ASN A 15 1.84 -26.38 -21.55
C ASN A 15 1.30 -25.40 -20.49
N GLN A 16 1.27 -24.11 -20.82
CA GLN A 16 0.54 -23.08 -20.07
C GLN A 16 0.05 -21.97 -21.01
N ARG A 17 -1.28 -21.85 -21.15
CA ARG A 17 -2.09 -20.62 -21.41
C ARG A 17 -3.52 -21.02 -21.84
N ARG A 18 -4.26 -21.68 -20.94
CA ARG A 18 -5.72 -21.91 -21.03
C ARG A 18 -6.42 -21.76 -19.67
N VAL A 19 -6.08 -20.67 -18.99
CA VAL A 19 -6.90 -20.01 -17.95
C VAL A 19 -6.88 -18.51 -18.31
N PHE A 20 -7.86 -17.73 -17.83
CA PHE A 20 -8.24 -16.40 -18.32
C PHE A 20 -8.85 -16.38 -19.73
N ASN A 21 -10.17 -16.65 -19.78
CA ASN A 21 -11.09 -15.98 -20.72
C ASN A 21 -12.57 -16.11 -20.25
N VAL A 22 -12.82 -15.78 -18.97
CA VAL A 22 -14.18 -15.64 -18.40
C VAL A 22 -14.24 -14.34 -17.57
N ALA A 23 -13.90 -13.22 -18.21
CA ALA A 23 -13.93 -11.87 -17.62
C ALA A 23 -14.22 -10.75 -18.65
N LEU A 24 -14.57 -11.10 -19.90
CA LEU A 24 -14.73 -10.14 -21.01
C LEU A 24 -16.07 -10.33 -21.74
N ALA A 25 -17.16 -10.28 -20.98
CA ALA A 25 -18.54 -10.36 -21.50
C ALA A 25 -19.48 -9.28 -20.93
N ALA A 26 -19.12 -8.62 -19.82
CA ALA A 26 -19.93 -7.58 -19.17
C ALA A 26 -19.50 -6.14 -19.53
N ALA A 27 -18.50 -5.98 -20.41
CA ALA A 27 -17.90 -4.68 -20.77
C ALA A 27 -18.36 -4.13 -22.13
N ILE A 28 -19.29 -4.80 -22.82
CA ILE A 28 -19.75 -4.46 -24.18
C ILE A 28 -21.17 -3.87 -24.15
N ALA A 29 -21.41 -3.00 -23.16
CA ALA A 29 -22.61 -2.16 -23.03
C ALA A 29 -22.25 -0.68 -22.77
N SER A 30 -20.96 -0.31 -22.82
CA SER A 30 -20.46 1.07 -22.71
C SER A 30 -19.88 1.56 -24.05
N THR A 31 -20.62 1.35 -25.14
CA THR A 31 -20.26 1.86 -26.47
C THR A 31 -20.38 3.39 -26.51
N ALA A 32 -19.22 4.07 -26.44
CA ALA A 32 -18.97 5.40 -26.98
C ALA A 32 -20.00 6.51 -26.66
N SER A 33 -19.94 7.05 -25.44
CA SER A 33 -20.33 8.45 -25.17
C SER A 33 -19.28 9.21 -24.36
N ALA A 34 -18.02 8.74 -24.38
CA ALA A 34 -16.84 9.51 -23.99
C ALA A 34 -16.53 10.59 -25.05
N SER A 35 -17.48 11.49 -25.24
CA SER A 35 -17.32 12.67 -26.09
C SER A 35 -16.37 13.64 -25.40
N LEU A 36 -15.23 13.90 -26.03
CA LEU A 36 -14.40 15.06 -25.72
C LEU A 36 -15.17 16.31 -26.16
N HIS A 37 -16.11 16.75 -25.32
CA HIS A 37 -16.88 17.99 -25.51
C HIS A 37 -16.02 19.23 -25.21
N ALA A 38 -14.89 19.34 -25.93
CA ALA A 38 -14.20 20.59 -26.19
C ALA A 38 -14.88 21.38 -27.34
N GLY A 39 -16.21 21.27 -27.44
CA GLY A 39 -17.01 22.03 -28.39
C GLY A 39 -17.31 23.41 -27.82
N VAL A 40 -17.00 24.46 -28.56
CA VAL A 40 -17.23 25.85 -28.14
C VAL A 40 -18.71 26.23 -28.34
N GLY A 41 -19.57 25.59 -27.57
CA GLY A 41 -20.95 26.02 -27.39
C GLY A 41 -21.01 27.25 -26.47
N VAL A 42 -22.03 28.10 -26.65
CA VAL A 42 -22.23 29.25 -25.76
C VAL A 42 -22.82 28.76 -24.46
N ALA A 43 -22.18 29.10 -23.33
CA ALA A 43 -22.70 28.83 -22.00
C ALA A 43 -23.89 29.76 -21.70
N VAL A 44 -24.97 29.18 -21.18
CA VAL A 44 -26.19 29.88 -20.74
C VAL A 44 -26.33 29.69 -19.25
N SER A 45 -26.27 30.77 -18.47
CA SER A 45 -26.58 30.72 -17.04
C SER A 45 -28.09 30.73 -16.85
N SER A 46 -28.63 29.72 -16.16
CA SER A 46 -30.06 29.50 -15.98
C SER A 46 -30.40 29.49 -14.50
N ASN A 47 -31.12 30.52 -14.03
CA ASN A 47 -31.54 30.63 -12.64
C ASN A 47 -33.02 30.29 -12.51
N TYR A 48 -33.37 29.37 -11.60
CA TYR A 48 -34.76 29.04 -11.33
C TYR A 48 -35.44 30.21 -10.61
N THR A 49 -36.50 30.72 -11.23
CA THR A 49 -37.32 31.86 -10.77
C THR A 49 -38.81 31.52 -10.71
N GLY A 50 -39.15 30.23 -10.84
CA GLY A 50 -40.52 29.71 -10.72
C GLY A 50 -41.04 29.63 -9.27
N PRO A 51 -42.24 29.06 -9.08
CA PRO A 51 -42.84 28.85 -7.76
C PRO A 51 -42.05 27.85 -6.91
N LEU A 52 -42.31 27.84 -5.58
CA LEU A 52 -41.66 26.93 -4.62
C LEU A 52 -41.88 25.43 -4.91
N ALA A 53 -42.89 25.08 -5.71
CA ALA A 53 -43.06 23.75 -6.29
C ALA A 53 -43.40 23.92 -7.77
N GLY A 54 -42.57 23.41 -8.68
CA GLY A 54 -42.72 23.62 -10.12
C GLY A 54 -41.93 22.65 -10.99
N ASN A 55 -42.27 22.58 -12.27
CA ASN A 55 -41.64 21.65 -13.22
C ASN A 55 -40.34 22.22 -13.80
N TRP A 56 -39.33 21.36 -13.97
CA TRP A 56 -38.08 21.74 -14.65
C TRP A 56 -38.31 22.13 -16.13
N SER A 57 -39.15 21.38 -16.85
CA SER A 57 -39.42 21.55 -18.29
C SER A 57 -40.29 22.76 -18.66
N ASP A 58 -40.73 23.54 -17.68
CA ASP A 58 -41.46 24.78 -17.92
C ASP A 58 -40.48 25.95 -18.05
N ALA A 59 -40.34 26.45 -19.28
CA ALA A 59 -39.45 27.57 -19.61
C ALA A 59 -39.80 28.88 -18.88
N ALA A 60 -41.03 29.07 -18.39
CA ALA A 60 -41.41 30.25 -17.62
C ALA A 60 -40.78 30.27 -16.21
N ASN A 61 -40.32 29.12 -15.70
CA ASN A 61 -39.69 28.99 -14.39
C ASN A 61 -38.19 29.34 -14.41
N TRP A 62 -37.61 29.74 -15.55
CA TRP A 62 -36.17 29.96 -15.71
C TRP A 62 -35.82 31.33 -16.28
N THR A 63 -34.94 32.04 -15.58
CA THR A 63 -34.29 33.25 -16.09
C THR A 63 -32.92 32.89 -16.68
N ASN A 64 -32.83 32.96 -18.02
CA ASN A 64 -31.64 32.62 -18.78
C ASN A 64 -30.79 33.85 -19.14
N THR A 65 -29.46 33.72 -19.10
CA THR A 65 -28.48 34.70 -19.59
C THR A 65 -27.44 34.00 -20.48
N PRO A 66 -27.38 34.27 -21.81
CA PRO A 66 -28.26 35.15 -22.58
C PRO A 66 -29.74 34.70 -22.55
N VAL A 67 -30.65 35.61 -22.86
CA VAL A 67 -32.10 35.37 -22.80
C VAL A 67 -32.52 34.34 -23.85
N MET A 68 -33.08 33.23 -23.38
CA MET A 68 -33.51 32.08 -24.18
C MET A 68 -34.92 31.66 -23.72
N ALA A 69 -35.85 31.44 -24.65
CA ALA A 69 -37.23 31.04 -24.35
C ALA A 69 -37.39 29.51 -24.18
N GLN A 70 -36.47 28.89 -23.45
CA GLN A 70 -36.36 27.44 -23.24
C GLN A 70 -35.85 27.14 -21.82
N TYR A 71 -36.25 26.02 -21.24
CA TYR A 71 -35.67 25.52 -19.98
C TYR A 71 -34.25 24.97 -20.23
N PRO A 72 -33.37 24.93 -19.21
CA PRO A 72 -32.03 24.38 -19.34
C PRO A 72 -32.06 22.86 -19.57
N ASN A 73 -31.60 22.44 -20.74
CA ASN A 73 -31.27 21.05 -21.08
C ASN A 73 -30.20 21.07 -22.19
N ASN A 74 -29.02 20.50 -21.97
CA ASN A 74 -27.90 20.52 -22.91
C ASN A 74 -28.33 19.90 -24.25
N GLY A 75 -28.19 20.67 -25.34
CA GLY A 75 -28.73 20.33 -26.65
C GLY A 75 -29.95 21.16 -27.06
N ASN A 76 -30.68 21.77 -26.11
CA ASN A 76 -31.66 22.81 -26.42
C ASN A 76 -30.98 23.98 -27.18
N GLY A 77 -31.77 24.65 -28.02
CA GLY A 77 -31.33 25.78 -28.85
C GLY A 77 -30.32 25.46 -29.96
N GLY A 78 -29.81 24.23 -30.09
CA GLY A 78 -28.89 23.85 -31.18
C GLY A 78 -27.41 24.03 -30.87
N GLY A 79 -26.96 23.61 -29.68
CA GLY A 79 -25.55 23.60 -29.29
C GLY A 79 -25.19 24.47 -28.08
N PHE A 80 -26.19 24.89 -27.29
CA PHE A 80 -25.97 25.56 -26.01
C PHE A 80 -25.72 24.57 -24.89
N PHE A 81 -24.88 25.00 -23.94
CA PHE A 81 -24.61 24.31 -22.69
C PHE A 81 -25.14 25.15 -21.53
N TYR A 82 -25.82 24.54 -20.57
CA TYR A 82 -26.59 25.24 -19.55
C TYR A 82 -26.01 25.05 -18.16
N ASP A 83 -25.69 26.16 -17.50
CA ASP A 83 -25.25 26.22 -16.10
C ASP A 83 -26.46 26.57 -15.22
N ALA A 84 -27.11 25.53 -14.68
CA ALA A 84 -28.37 25.66 -13.96
C ALA A 84 -28.18 25.88 -12.46
N THR A 85 -28.94 26.81 -11.87
CA THR A 85 -28.97 27.10 -10.44
C THR A 85 -30.39 27.07 -9.89
N ILE A 86 -30.60 26.28 -8.83
CA ILE A 86 -31.84 26.26 -8.04
C ILE A 86 -31.48 26.66 -6.59
N ALA A 87 -32.26 27.59 -6.04
CA ALA A 87 -32.06 28.15 -4.71
C ALA A 87 -33.41 28.46 -4.03
N ASN A 88 -33.36 29.06 -2.83
CA ASN A 88 -34.52 29.57 -2.09
C ASN A 88 -35.56 28.50 -1.73
N GLU A 89 -35.11 27.30 -1.36
CA GLU A 89 -35.95 26.19 -0.86
C GLU A 89 -37.01 25.67 -1.86
N ALA A 90 -36.87 26.04 -3.14
CA ALA A 90 -37.68 25.50 -4.23
C ALA A 90 -37.55 23.97 -4.36
N THR A 91 -38.66 23.33 -4.74
CA THR A 91 -38.75 21.92 -5.12
C THR A 91 -39.07 21.85 -6.61
N VAL A 92 -38.15 21.30 -7.39
CA VAL A 92 -38.23 21.29 -8.86
C VAL A 92 -38.37 19.85 -9.37
N THR A 93 -39.51 19.56 -9.97
CA THR A 93 -39.86 18.22 -10.45
C THR A 93 -39.25 17.97 -11.83
N LEU A 94 -38.40 16.95 -11.93
CA LEU A 94 -37.89 16.44 -13.20
C LEU A 94 -39.02 15.68 -13.91
N THR A 95 -39.45 16.19 -15.05
CA THR A 95 -40.56 15.68 -15.88
C THR A 95 -40.08 14.96 -17.14
N GLU A 96 -38.77 14.99 -17.38
CA GLU A 96 -38.05 14.32 -18.46
C GLU A 96 -36.57 14.14 -18.04
N ASN A 97 -35.77 13.42 -18.82
CA ASN A 97 -34.33 13.31 -18.58
C ASN A 97 -33.63 14.65 -18.87
N ILE A 98 -32.90 15.17 -17.88
CA ILE A 98 -32.17 16.44 -17.99
C ILE A 98 -30.67 16.19 -18.06
N SER A 99 -30.01 16.92 -18.94
CA SER A 99 -28.56 17.04 -19.04
C SER A 99 -28.21 18.52 -18.91
N ILE A 100 -27.20 18.88 -18.13
CA ILE A 100 -26.75 20.27 -17.92
C ILE A 100 -25.22 20.28 -17.79
N GLU A 101 -24.56 21.42 -17.95
CA GLU A 101 -23.10 21.49 -17.81
C GLU A 101 -22.74 21.58 -16.32
N HIS A 102 -22.82 22.76 -15.70
CA HIS A 102 -22.70 22.88 -14.25
C HIS A 102 -24.06 22.95 -13.57
N PHE A 103 -24.18 22.33 -12.40
CA PHE A 103 -25.40 22.38 -11.59
C PHE A 103 -25.13 22.92 -10.19
N THR A 104 -25.91 23.90 -9.74
CA THR A 104 -25.87 24.42 -8.37
C THR A 104 -27.21 24.22 -7.67
N LEU A 105 -27.25 23.33 -6.69
CA LEU A 105 -28.43 23.03 -5.88
C LEU A 105 -28.24 23.57 -4.45
N THR A 106 -28.84 24.73 -4.17
CA THR A 106 -28.60 25.50 -2.94
C THR A 106 -29.79 25.46 -1.99
N ASN A 107 -29.69 24.62 -0.96
CA ASN A 107 -30.76 24.35 0.02
C ASN A 107 -32.14 24.07 -0.61
N SER A 108 -32.16 23.38 -1.76
CA SER A 108 -33.35 23.18 -2.59
C SER A 108 -33.46 21.73 -3.02
N THR A 109 -34.62 21.33 -3.53
CA THR A 109 -34.93 19.93 -3.86
C THR A 109 -35.09 19.74 -5.37
N ILE A 110 -34.50 18.68 -5.90
CA ILE A 110 -34.95 18.06 -7.15
C ILE A 110 -35.69 16.75 -6.87
N GLU A 111 -36.74 16.49 -7.61
CA GLU A 111 -37.57 15.29 -7.47
C GLU A 111 -38.03 14.77 -8.83
N GLY A 112 -38.97 13.81 -8.85
CA GLY A 112 -39.34 13.06 -10.04
C GLY A 112 -38.35 11.95 -10.39
N ASP A 113 -38.79 11.02 -11.24
CA ASP A 113 -38.15 9.72 -11.44
C ASP A 113 -37.22 9.68 -12.67
N PHE A 114 -37.03 10.82 -13.33
CA PHE A 114 -36.13 10.97 -14.47
C PHE A 114 -34.68 11.27 -14.06
N ASN A 115 -33.76 10.96 -14.97
CA ASN A 115 -32.33 11.10 -14.73
C ASN A 115 -31.85 12.55 -14.88
N LEU A 116 -30.78 12.90 -14.16
CA LEU A 116 -30.08 14.18 -14.25
C LEU A 116 -28.58 13.94 -14.46
N THR A 117 -27.98 14.51 -15.50
CA THR A 117 -26.52 14.46 -15.73
C THR A 117 -25.91 15.85 -15.67
N ALA A 118 -24.88 16.04 -14.84
CA ALA A 118 -24.13 17.30 -14.73
C ALA A 118 -22.75 17.15 -15.38
N ASN A 119 -22.65 17.51 -16.66
CA ASN A 119 -21.54 17.18 -17.57
C ASN A 119 -20.23 17.91 -17.26
N GLY A 120 -20.29 19.08 -16.62
CA GLY A 120 -19.16 19.89 -16.14
C GLY A 120 -18.90 19.70 -14.64
N GLY A 121 -19.95 19.54 -13.84
CA GLY A 121 -19.87 19.23 -12.41
C GLY A 121 -21.08 19.73 -11.63
N MET A 122 -21.10 19.50 -10.32
CA MET A 122 -22.20 19.90 -9.44
C MET A 122 -21.71 20.51 -8.13
N THR A 123 -22.44 21.50 -7.61
CA THR A 123 -22.37 21.95 -6.22
C THR A 123 -23.71 21.65 -5.54
N TRP A 124 -23.67 21.03 -4.36
CA TRP A 124 -24.85 20.68 -3.57
C TRP A 124 -24.70 21.12 -2.11
N THR A 125 -25.39 22.18 -1.70
CA THR A 125 -25.18 22.78 -0.37
C THR A 125 -26.23 22.44 0.69
N GLY A 126 -27.36 21.87 0.28
CA GLY A 126 -28.46 21.47 1.16
C GLY A 126 -29.68 21.00 0.35
N GLY A 127 -30.77 20.66 1.02
CA GLY A 127 -32.01 20.25 0.35
C GLY A 127 -31.96 18.82 -0.21
N GLY A 128 -32.80 18.51 -1.21
CA GLY A 128 -33.13 17.13 -1.57
C GLY A 128 -32.76 16.66 -2.99
N MET A 129 -32.54 15.35 -3.13
CA MET A 129 -32.69 14.60 -4.38
C MET A 129 -33.63 13.40 -4.14
N ARG A 130 -34.82 13.46 -4.73
CA ARG A 130 -35.96 12.54 -4.50
C ARG A 130 -36.39 11.79 -5.76
N GLY A 131 -37.29 10.81 -5.65
CA GLY A 131 -37.74 9.96 -6.76
C GLY A 131 -36.81 8.78 -7.06
N GLU A 132 -37.12 7.98 -8.08
CA GLU A 132 -36.37 6.76 -8.45
C GLU A 132 -35.20 7.02 -9.42
N GLY A 133 -35.13 8.22 -10.02
CA GLY A 133 -34.15 8.56 -11.06
C GLY A 133 -32.69 8.60 -10.59
N VAL A 134 -31.76 8.59 -11.55
CA VAL A 134 -30.31 8.65 -11.29
C VAL A 134 -29.78 10.06 -11.53
N THR A 135 -29.15 10.66 -10.52
CA THR A 135 -28.26 11.82 -10.71
C THR A 135 -26.84 11.32 -11.00
N THR A 136 -26.20 11.78 -12.07
CA THR A 136 -24.89 11.32 -12.53
C THR A 136 -23.85 12.43 -12.60
N ILE A 137 -22.67 12.17 -12.03
CA ILE A 137 -21.47 13.01 -12.09
C ILE A 137 -20.41 12.28 -12.94
N PRO A 138 -20.11 12.73 -14.18
CA PRO A 138 -19.20 12.02 -15.08
C PRO A 138 -17.73 11.99 -14.62
N ALA A 139 -16.95 11.12 -15.28
CA ALA A 139 -15.52 10.99 -15.02
C ALA A 139 -14.76 12.29 -15.29
N GLY A 140 -13.79 12.62 -14.43
CA GLY A 140 -13.01 13.85 -14.51
C GLY A 140 -13.75 15.13 -14.06
N ARG A 141 -14.99 15.02 -13.58
CA ARG A 141 -15.80 16.14 -13.05
C ARG A 141 -15.90 16.09 -11.53
N THR A 142 -16.38 17.18 -10.92
CA THR A 142 -16.44 17.32 -9.46
C THR A 142 -17.87 17.49 -8.95
N LEU A 143 -18.18 16.85 -7.82
CA LEU A 143 -19.35 17.11 -6.98
C LEU A 143 -18.89 17.75 -5.66
N GLU A 144 -19.12 19.05 -5.50
CA GLU A 144 -18.86 19.79 -4.28
C GLU A 144 -20.01 19.65 -3.29
N MET A 145 -19.75 18.99 -2.16
CA MET A 145 -20.69 18.83 -1.05
C MET A 145 -20.22 19.67 0.15
N SER A 146 -20.40 20.97 -0.02
CA SER A 146 -19.98 22.06 0.88
C SER A 146 -21.18 22.75 1.54
N GLY A 147 -20.94 23.57 2.57
CA GLY A 147 -22.02 24.17 3.37
C GLY A 147 -22.61 23.22 4.42
N GLY A 148 -23.17 23.79 5.49
CA GLY A 148 -23.59 23.04 6.69
C GLY A 148 -25.00 22.46 6.64
N ALA A 149 -25.84 22.84 5.68
CA ALA A 149 -27.23 22.37 5.63
C ALA A 149 -27.30 20.86 5.36
N ARG A 150 -28.33 20.21 5.91
CA ARG A 150 -28.54 18.76 5.77
C ARG A 150 -29.06 18.46 4.35
N ARG A 151 -28.50 17.42 3.74
CA ARG A 151 -28.85 16.94 2.41
C ARG A 151 -29.70 15.68 2.50
N THR A 152 -30.77 15.61 1.73
CA THR A 152 -31.65 14.42 1.64
C THR A 152 -31.42 13.72 0.31
N LEU A 153 -31.10 12.43 0.34
CA LEU A 153 -30.92 11.55 -0.81
C LEU A 153 -31.86 10.35 -0.65
N THR A 154 -32.94 10.30 -1.44
CA THR A 154 -33.79 9.11 -1.56
C THR A 154 -33.65 8.42 -2.92
N ARG A 155 -33.11 9.13 -3.92
CA ARG A 155 -32.78 8.60 -5.26
C ARG A 155 -31.40 7.94 -5.33
N THR A 156 -30.95 7.57 -6.53
CA THR A 156 -29.55 7.14 -6.78
C THR A 156 -28.67 8.32 -7.18
N LEU A 157 -27.48 8.42 -6.60
CA LEU A 157 -26.43 9.37 -6.96
C LEU A 157 -25.16 8.62 -7.36
N ASP A 158 -24.81 8.70 -8.64
CA ASP A 158 -23.77 7.92 -9.31
C ASP A 158 -22.56 8.82 -9.62
N ASN A 159 -21.48 8.66 -8.86
CA ASN A 159 -20.23 9.39 -9.04
C ASN A 159 -19.22 8.56 -9.84
N PHE A 160 -18.83 9.06 -11.01
CA PHE A 160 -17.68 8.59 -11.80
C PHE A 160 -16.46 9.52 -11.67
N GLY A 161 -16.62 10.71 -11.09
CA GLY A 161 -15.59 11.74 -10.91
C GLY A 161 -15.11 11.86 -9.46
N THR A 162 -14.88 13.09 -9.01
CA THR A 162 -14.43 13.39 -7.64
C THR A 162 -15.58 14.01 -6.83
N THR A 163 -15.93 13.43 -5.69
CA THR A 163 -16.87 14.02 -4.72
C THR A 163 -16.10 14.62 -3.56
N ASN A 164 -16.28 15.91 -3.29
CA ASN A 164 -15.64 16.65 -2.21
C ASN A 164 -16.64 16.89 -1.08
N TRP A 165 -16.75 15.93 -0.15
CA TRP A 165 -17.60 16.10 1.04
C TRP A 165 -16.82 16.83 2.12
N THR A 166 -17.21 18.09 2.39
CA THR A 166 -16.49 19.00 3.29
C THR A 166 -17.32 19.47 4.48
N ASN A 167 -18.66 19.53 4.37
CA ASN A 167 -19.56 19.87 5.49
C ASN A 167 -21.00 19.38 5.20
N GLY A 168 -21.88 19.37 6.22
CA GLY A 168 -23.29 19.03 6.15
C GLY A 168 -23.56 17.51 6.04
N GLY A 169 -24.52 16.99 6.80
CA GLY A 169 -24.90 15.58 6.74
C GLY A 169 -25.64 15.19 5.46
N VAL A 170 -25.67 13.89 5.15
CA VAL A 170 -26.46 13.29 4.07
C VAL A 170 -27.40 12.27 4.69
N THR A 171 -28.68 12.23 4.32
CA THR A 171 -29.69 11.38 4.96
C THR A 171 -30.72 10.87 3.95
N GLY A 172 -31.51 9.86 4.30
CA GLY A 172 -32.81 9.65 3.65
C GLY A 172 -33.91 10.56 4.22
N ASP A 173 -35.07 10.63 3.55
CA ASP A 173 -36.20 11.49 3.95
C ASP A 173 -36.93 10.87 5.15
N ALA A 174 -36.94 11.59 6.28
CA ALA A 174 -37.41 11.12 7.59
C ALA A 174 -36.93 9.71 8.03
N PHE A 175 -35.83 9.21 7.44
CA PHE A 175 -35.39 7.80 7.48
C PHE A 175 -36.39 6.76 6.90
N ALA A 176 -37.52 7.19 6.35
CA ALA A 176 -38.54 6.30 5.76
C ALA A 176 -38.21 5.87 4.33
N ALA A 177 -37.58 6.75 3.55
CA ALA A 177 -37.03 6.46 2.23
C ALA A 177 -35.52 6.74 2.23
N LEU A 178 -34.71 5.81 1.72
CA LEU A 178 -33.25 5.80 1.87
C LEU A 178 -32.55 5.58 0.52
N GLY A 179 -31.86 6.60 0.00
CA GLY A 179 -31.24 6.54 -1.33
C GLY A 179 -29.87 5.88 -1.38
N THR A 180 -29.34 5.68 -2.59
CA THR A 180 -28.04 5.02 -2.83
C THR A 180 -27.01 6.03 -3.33
N PHE A 181 -25.80 5.96 -2.79
CA PHE A 181 -24.62 6.66 -3.31
C PHE A 181 -23.66 5.62 -3.92
N THR A 182 -23.22 5.83 -5.15
CA THR A 182 -22.27 4.93 -5.84
C THR A 182 -21.00 5.68 -6.23
N ASN A 183 -19.91 5.43 -5.52
CA ASN A 183 -18.57 5.83 -5.96
C ASN A 183 -18.03 4.74 -6.90
N ARG A 184 -18.17 4.96 -8.22
CA ARG A 184 -17.84 3.98 -9.29
C ARG A 184 -16.33 3.72 -9.38
N ALA A 185 -15.93 2.68 -10.12
CA ALA A 185 -14.52 2.38 -10.35
C ALA A 185 -13.82 3.56 -11.04
N GLY A 186 -12.64 3.96 -10.54
CA GLY A 186 -11.92 5.16 -10.96
C GLY A 186 -12.38 6.47 -10.30
N ALA A 187 -13.56 6.48 -9.66
CA ALA A 187 -14.07 7.66 -8.96
C ALA A 187 -13.42 7.84 -7.58
N THR A 188 -13.37 9.08 -7.10
CA THR A 188 -12.85 9.43 -5.77
C THR A 188 -13.92 10.11 -4.93
N PHE A 189 -14.02 9.75 -3.65
CA PHE A 189 -14.84 10.42 -2.65
C PHE A 189 -13.92 10.89 -1.51
N LEU A 190 -13.69 12.21 -1.42
CA LEU A 190 -12.94 12.83 -0.35
C LEU A 190 -13.85 13.01 0.87
N ALA A 191 -13.66 12.15 1.87
CA ALA A 191 -14.35 12.16 3.16
C ALA A 191 -13.72 13.19 4.12
N ASN A 192 -13.47 14.40 3.60
CA ASN A 192 -12.75 15.48 4.30
C ASN A 192 -13.62 16.30 5.25
N SER A 193 -14.91 15.97 5.29
CA SER A 193 -15.87 16.48 6.26
C SER A 193 -15.39 16.25 7.70
N SER A 194 -15.86 17.14 8.56
CA SER A 194 -15.70 17.04 10.00
C SER A 194 -16.99 17.50 10.68
N PHE A 195 -17.16 17.04 11.92
CA PHE A 195 -18.11 17.52 12.92
C PHE A 195 -19.43 16.77 13.05
N VAL A 196 -19.85 16.59 14.30
CA VAL A 196 -20.87 15.63 14.73
C VAL A 196 -22.27 16.28 14.87
N ALA A 197 -22.36 17.61 14.89
CA ALA A 197 -23.60 18.33 15.19
C ALA A 197 -24.65 18.37 14.05
N MET A 198 -24.25 18.17 12.78
CA MET A 198 -25.16 18.33 11.63
C MET A 198 -25.36 17.06 10.79
N GLY A 199 -24.95 15.90 11.33
CA GLY A 199 -25.36 14.57 10.86
C GLY A 199 -24.27 13.76 10.14
N ALA A 200 -24.27 12.46 10.40
CA ALA A 200 -23.48 11.46 9.69
C ALA A 200 -24.03 11.22 8.26
N PHE A 201 -23.27 10.50 7.43
CA PHE A 201 -23.73 9.97 6.15
C PHE A 201 -24.70 8.81 6.41
N GLY A 202 -26.00 9.08 6.40
CA GLY A 202 -27.12 8.23 6.82
C GLY A 202 -28.14 7.93 5.70
N ASN A 203 -27.67 7.46 4.55
CA ASN A 203 -28.51 7.01 3.44
C ASN A 203 -28.75 5.49 3.51
N GLY A 204 -29.27 4.85 2.44
CA GLY A 204 -29.59 3.42 2.46
C GLY A 204 -28.38 2.54 2.15
N THR A 205 -27.57 2.92 1.16
CA THR A 205 -26.34 2.20 0.81
C THR A 205 -25.29 3.13 0.24
N PHE A 206 -24.04 2.95 0.67
CA PHE A 206 -22.86 3.55 0.07
C PHE A 206 -22.04 2.46 -0.62
N ASN A 207 -22.10 2.42 -1.95
CA ASN A 207 -21.32 1.52 -2.79
C ASN A 207 -19.98 2.18 -3.15
N ASN A 208 -18.86 1.55 -2.79
CA ASN A 208 -17.53 1.98 -3.22
C ASN A 208 -16.87 0.91 -4.09
N ALA A 209 -16.70 1.22 -5.38
CA ALA A 209 -15.83 0.52 -6.31
C ALA A 209 -14.59 1.34 -6.69
N GLY A 210 -14.58 2.64 -6.35
CA GLY A 210 -13.44 3.55 -6.49
C GLY A 210 -12.66 3.72 -5.19
N LEU A 211 -12.22 4.95 -4.93
CA LEU A 211 -11.47 5.35 -3.74
C LEU A 211 -12.33 6.23 -2.82
N VAL A 212 -12.49 5.83 -1.56
CA VAL A 212 -12.85 6.74 -0.46
C VAL A 212 -11.56 7.14 0.24
N ARG A 213 -11.27 8.44 0.35
CA ARG A 213 -10.03 8.95 0.94
C ARG A 213 -10.33 10.03 1.98
N LYS A 214 -9.68 10.00 3.15
CA LYS A 214 -9.74 11.06 4.15
C LYS A 214 -8.36 11.68 4.35
N THR A 215 -8.21 12.94 3.93
CA THR A 215 -6.96 13.73 3.98
C THR A 215 -7.08 14.98 4.85
N ALA A 216 -8.26 15.28 5.40
CA ALA A 216 -8.53 16.41 6.29
C ALA A 216 -9.75 16.15 7.17
N GLY A 217 -9.93 16.99 8.21
CA GLY A 217 -11.08 16.99 9.11
C GLY A 217 -11.05 15.88 10.18
N LEU A 218 -11.71 16.12 11.31
CA LEU A 218 -11.62 15.25 12.50
C LEU A 218 -12.29 13.87 12.31
N GLU A 219 -13.56 13.83 11.93
CA GLU A 219 -14.33 12.58 11.78
C GLU A 219 -15.24 12.64 10.55
N ALA A 220 -15.17 11.61 9.71
CA ALA A 220 -16.18 11.30 8.69
C ALA A 220 -16.97 10.06 9.14
N ARG A 221 -18.21 10.30 9.61
CA ARG A 221 -19.08 9.27 10.17
C ARG A 221 -20.11 8.80 9.15
N PHE A 222 -20.21 7.49 8.94
CA PHE A 222 -21.26 6.83 8.16
C PHE A 222 -22.25 6.16 9.13
N GLY A 223 -23.49 6.66 9.16
CA GLY A 223 -24.46 6.40 10.21
C GLY A 223 -25.08 5.00 10.20
N GLN A 224 -25.82 4.69 11.28
CA GLN A 224 -26.35 3.37 11.63
C GLN A 224 -27.19 2.69 10.53
N VAL A 225 -27.89 3.46 9.71
CA VAL A 225 -28.72 2.95 8.60
C VAL A 225 -27.93 2.68 7.31
N THR A 226 -26.74 3.26 7.17
CA THR A 226 -25.97 3.20 5.92
C THR A 226 -25.25 1.87 5.79
N LYS A 227 -25.76 1.01 4.88
CA LYS A 227 -25.02 -0.18 4.47
C LYS A 227 -23.80 0.21 3.64
N ILE A 228 -22.61 -0.16 4.09
CA ILE A 228 -21.36 0.05 3.38
C ILE A 228 -21.07 -1.15 2.49
N ASN A 229 -20.70 -0.91 1.23
CA ASN A 229 -20.28 -1.95 0.30
C ASN A 229 -18.96 -1.56 -0.35
N ASN A 230 -17.84 -1.99 0.25
CA ASN A 230 -16.48 -1.68 -0.22
C ASN A 230 -15.90 -2.81 -1.07
N THR A 231 -15.89 -2.60 -2.38
CA THR A 231 -15.17 -3.44 -3.37
C THR A 231 -13.89 -2.76 -3.86
N GLY A 232 -13.81 -1.43 -3.77
CA GLY A 232 -12.62 -0.64 -4.03
C GLY A 232 -11.76 -0.42 -2.78
N THR A 233 -11.30 0.81 -2.58
CA THR A 233 -10.39 1.21 -1.48
C THR A 233 -11.05 2.23 -0.55
N ILE A 234 -10.92 2.01 0.76
CA ILE A 234 -11.08 3.04 1.81
C ILE A 234 -9.69 3.35 2.37
N GLN A 235 -9.31 4.63 2.41
CA GLN A 235 -7.98 5.10 2.80
C GLN A 235 -8.09 6.26 3.79
N VAL A 236 -7.57 6.09 5.01
CA VAL A 236 -7.53 7.13 6.05
C VAL A 236 -6.10 7.63 6.21
N GLU A 237 -5.84 8.91 5.95
CA GLU A 237 -4.52 9.54 6.11
C GLU A 237 -4.44 10.47 7.32
N THR A 238 -5.58 10.88 7.89
CA THR A 238 -5.65 11.70 9.09
C THR A 238 -7.04 11.62 9.72
N GLY A 239 -7.14 11.75 11.04
CA GLY A 239 -8.43 11.73 11.74
C GLY A 239 -9.15 10.39 11.58
N LEU A 240 -10.47 10.39 11.71
CA LEU A 240 -11.29 9.18 11.80
C LEU A 240 -12.23 8.99 10.60
N ILE A 241 -12.28 7.77 10.04
CA ILE A 241 -13.48 7.25 9.35
C ILE A 241 -14.18 6.25 10.29
N ARG A 242 -15.42 6.54 10.66
CA ARG A 242 -16.26 5.70 11.52
C ARG A 242 -17.44 5.13 10.75
N PHE A 243 -17.53 3.81 10.70
CA PHE A 243 -18.66 3.06 10.16
C PHE A 243 -19.56 2.55 11.29
N VAL A 244 -20.73 3.16 11.44
CA VAL A 244 -21.76 2.78 12.43
C VAL A 244 -22.74 1.76 11.83
N GLY A 245 -23.05 1.92 10.54
CA GLY A 245 -23.91 1.01 9.79
C GLY A 245 -23.19 -0.27 9.33
N PRO A 246 -23.94 -1.27 8.85
CA PRO A 246 -23.41 -2.60 8.55
C PRO A 246 -22.48 -2.59 7.33
N ILE A 247 -21.36 -3.31 7.43
CA ILE A 247 -20.40 -3.50 6.34
C ILE A 247 -20.71 -4.80 5.60
N THR A 248 -21.04 -4.71 4.32
CA THR A 248 -21.44 -5.85 3.45
C THR A 248 -20.36 -6.93 3.38
N GLN A 249 -19.10 -6.53 3.44
CA GLN A 249 -17.95 -7.41 3.39
C GLN A 249 -17.69 -8.14 4.72
N LEU A 250 -18.28 -7.72 5.83
CA LEU A 250 -17.96 -8.22 7.17
C LEU A 250 -19.07 -9.13 7.70
N ASN A 251 -18.76 -10.41 7.88
CA ASN A 251 -19.70 -11.40 8.42
C ASN A 251 -18.99 -12.29 9.46
N ALA A 252 -19.54 -12.40 10.68
CA ALA A 252 -19.00 -13.24 11.76
C ALA A 252 -17.47 -13.10 11.97
N GLY A 253 -16.95 -11.86 11.96
CA GLY A 253 -15.53 -11.56 12.12
C GLY A 253 -14.67 -11.73 10.84
N THR A 254 -15.23 -12.26 9.75
CA THR A 254 -14.54 -12.42 8.46
C THR A 254 -14.76 -11.20 7.56
N LEU A 255 -13.67 -10.51 7.22
CA LEU A 255 -13.66 -9.42 6.25
C LEU A 255 -13.35 -9.98 4.85
N SER A 256 -14.39 -10.17 4.05
CA SER A 256 -14.34 -10.99 2.82
C SER A 256 -13.69 -10.32 1.60
N ALA A 257 -13.79 -8.99 1.46
CA ALA A 257 -13.28 -8.27 0.29
C ALA A 257 -12.92 -6.79 0.56
N GLY A 258 -12.35 -6.15 -0.46
CA GLY A 258 -12.05 -4.70 -0.49
C GLY A 258 -10.71 -4.35 0.14
N THR A 259 -10.21 -3.14 -0.15
CA THR A 259 -9.00 -2.58 0.45
C THR A 259 -9.35 -1.60 1.56
N TRP A 260 -8.70 -1.77 2.72
CA TRP A 260 -8.93 -1.04 3.95
C TRP A 260 -7.58 -0.55 4.49
N ARG A 261 -7.23 0.71 4.17
CA ARG A 261 -5.91 1.30 4.43
C ARG A 261 -5.99 2.41 5.47
N VAL A 262 -5.06 2.38 6.42
CA VAL A 262 -4.77 3.47 7.34
C VAL A 262 -3.31 3.85 7.15
N ASP A 263 -3.04 5.08 6.75
CA ASP A 263 -1.72 5.58 6.37
C ASP A 263 -1.42 6.89 7.13
N ALA A 264 -0.98 6.75 8.38
CA ALA A 264 -0.72 7.87 9.28
C ALA A 264 0.58 8.62 8.94
N THR A 265 1.28 8.29 7.85
CA THR A 265 2.57 8.92 7.50
C THR A 265 2.48 10.42 7.23
N THR A 266 1.30 10.92 6.89
CA THR A 266 1.00 12.36 6.73
C THR A 266 -0.10 12.86 7.68
N ALA A 267 -0.34 12.17 8.79
CA ALA A 267 -1.45 12.49 9.69
C ALA A 267 -1.24 13.80 10.47
N VAL A 268 -2.25 14.68 10.42
CA VAL A 268 -2.32 15.85 11.31
C VAL A 268 -2.61 15.37 12.72
N GLY A 269 -1.69 15.62 13.65
CA GLY A 269 -1.71 15.04 15.00
C GLY A 269 -0.98 13.71 15.12
N GLY A 270 -0.43 13.16 14.02
CA GLY A 270 0.35 11.91 14.02
C GLY A 270 -0.46 10.62 13.95
N GLU A 271 -1.79 10.69 14.01
CA GLU A 271 -2.67 9.51 14.05
C GLU A 271 -3.77 9.54 12.98
N ALA A 272 -4.08 8.35 12.45
CA ALA A 272 -5.19 8.12 11.53
C ALA A 272 -5.96 6.88 12.00
N PHE A 273 -7.30 6.94 11.94
CA PHE A 273 -8.19 5.97 12.56
C PHE A 273 -9.22 5.42 11.57
N LEU A 274 -9.32 4.10 11.50
CA LEU A 274 -10.47 3.38 10.95
C LEU A 274 -11.23 2.72 12.10
N GLN A 275 -12.54 2.90 12.18
CA GLN A 275 -13.37 2.23 13.19
C GLN A 275 -14.68 1.69 12.61
N PHE A 276 -15.03 0.47 12.98
CA PHE A 276 -16.37 -0.11 12.86
C PHE A 276 -16.99 -0.13 14.26
N ASP A 277 -18.19 0.42 14.47
CA ASP A 277 -18.75 0.54 15.84
C ASP A 277 -19.28 -0.80 16.39
N SER A 278 -19.60 -1.77 15.53
CA SER A 278 -20.43 -2.93 15.87
C SER A 278 -19.85 -4.31 15.51
N SER A 279 -18.57 -4.41 15.12
CA SER A 279 -17.95 -5.68 14.71
C SER A 279 -16.43 -5.64 14.82
N VAL A 280 -15.81 -6.80 15.06
CA VAL A 280 -14.36 -7.01 14.99
C VAL A 280 -13.97 -7.72 13.69
N VAL A 281 -12.67 -7.79 13.38
CA VAL A 281 -12.08 -8.52 12.26
C VAL A 281 -11.11 -9.55 12.81
N ASN A 282 -11.53 -10.81 12.78
CA ASN A 282 -10.72 -11.97 13.14
C ASN A 282 -10.03 -12.58 11.92
N VAL A 283 -10.69 -12.57 10.76
CA VAL A 283 -10.20 -13.19 9.51
C VAL A 283 -10.14 -12.15 8.39
N ILE A 284 -8.97 -11.98 7.78
CA ILE A 284 -8.84 -11.31 6.47
C ILE A 284 -9.09 -12.36 5.38
N GLY A 285 -10.23 -12.28 4.70
CA GLY A 285 -10.60 -13.21 3.62
C GLY A 285 -9.76 -13.00 2.34
N PRO A 286 -9.78 -13.96 1.40
CA PRO A 286 -8.81 -14.04 0.29
C PRO A 286 -8.90 -12.89 -0.73
N ALA A 287 -10.04 -12.20 -0.80
CA ALA A 287 -10.23 -11.02 -1.67
C ALA A 287 -10.10 -9.69 -0.90
N ALA A 288 -9.72 -9.72 0.39
CA ALA A 288 -9.52 -8.54 1.22
C ALA A 288 -8.04 -8.14 1.32
N ARG A 289 -7.83 -6.85 1.56
CA ARG A 289 -6.54 -6.23 1.82
C ARG A 289 -6.65 -5.24 2.98
N VAL A 290 -5.81 -5.39 3.99
CA VAL A 290 -5.70 -4.45 5.11
C VAL A 290 -4.26 -3.92 5.17
N GLU A 291 -4.10 -2.60 5.22
CA GLU A 291 -2.79 -1.95 5.27
C GLU A 291 -2.72 -0.93 6.41
N LEU A 292 -1.75 -1.07 7.32
CA LEU A 292 -1.50 -0.15 8.43
C LEU A 292 -0.08 0.42 8.30
N ILE A 293 0.03 1.71 7.98
CA ILE A 293 1.28 2.34 7.55
C ILE A 293 1.51 3.62 8.36
N GLY A 294 2.68 3.75 9.01
CA GLY A 294 2.95 4.83 9.96
C GLY A 294 2.57 4.44 11.38
N SER A 295 3.40 4.77 12.37
CA SER A 295 3.23 4.33 13.77
C SER A 295 1.85 4.63 14.37
N GLY A 296 1.23 5.76 14.04
CA GLY A 296 -0.13 6.14 14.44
C GLY A 296 -1.28 5.60 13.58
N ALA A 297 -1.08 4.53 12.80
CA ALA A 297 -2.13 3.93 11.99
C ALA A 297 -3.01 2.96 12.81
N VAL A 298 -4.15 3.46 13.28
CA VAL A 298 -5.06 2.74 14.18
C VAL A 298 -6.25 2.15 13.42
N PHE A 299 -6.51 0.85 13.63
CA PHE A 299 -7.70 0.16 13.16
C PHE A 299 -8.16 -0.84 14.23
N VAL A 300 -8.77 -0.34 15.30
CA VAL A 300 -9.04 -1.11 16.53
C VAL A 300 -9.79 -2.43 16.32
N ASN A 301 -10.52 -2.55 15.22
CA ASN A 301 -11.30 -3.74 14.90
C ASN A 301 -10.43 -4.92 14.48
N ILE A 302 -9.18 -4.72 14.01
CA ILE A 302 -8.28 -5.81 13.61
C ILE A 302 -7.33 -6.28 14.71
N ASP A 303 -7.36 -5.65 15.89
CA ASP A 303 -6.55 -6.07 17.05
C ASP A 303 -6.97 -7.47 17.59
N SER A 304 -8.01 -8.09 17.01
CA SER A 304 -8.45 -9.47 17.26
C SER A 304 -8.11 -10.48 16.14
N LEU A 305 -7.22 -10.11 15.21
CA LEU A 305 -6.81 -10.94 14.06
C LEU A 305 -6.19 -12.28 14.50
N ASN A 306 -6.79 -13.39 14.04
CA ASN A 306 -6.27 -14.75 14.26
C ASN A 306 -6.08 -15.54 12.95
N GLU A 307 -6.59 -15.05 11.81
CA GLU A 307 -6.34 -15.68 10.50
C GLU A 307 -6.17 -14.66 9.35
N ASN A 308 -5.19 -14.90 8.48
CA ASN A 308 -5.03 -14.18 7.21
C ASN A 308 -5.06 -15.15 6.02
N GLN A 309 -6.11 -15.04 5.20
CA GLN A 309 -6.27 -15.71 3.90
C GLN A 309 -6.00 -14.73 2.74
N GLY A 310 -6.09 -13.42 3.00
CA GLY A 310 -5.91 -12.34 2.02
C GLY A 310 -4.56 -11.65 2.13
N ASN A 311 -4.58 -10.31 2.19
CA ASN A 311 -3.38 -9.47 2.20
C ASN A 311 -3.36 -8.62 3.47
N PHE A 312 -2.33 -8.76 4.30
CA PHE A 312 -2.09 -7.90 5.45
C PHE A 312 -0.74 -7.19 5.29
N ARG A 313 -0.69 -5.86 5.42
CA ARG A 313 0.55 -5.08 5.34
C ARG A 313 0.70 -4.19 6.56
N ILE A 314 1.85 -4.26 7.22
CA ILE A 314 2.24 -3.35 8.29
C ILE A 314 3.58 -2.68 7.93
N ALA A 315 3.69 -1.35 8.07
CA ALA A 315 4.89 -0.61 7.65
C ALA A 315 5.05 0.75 8.35
N GLY A 316 6.19 1.41 8.13
CA GLY A 316 6.40 2.81 8.57
C GLY A 316 6.45 2.99 10.09
N GLY A 317 6.86 1.96 10.83
CA GLY A 317 6.88 1.95 12.30
C GLY A 317 5.62 1.38 12.94
N ARG A 318 4.64 0.90 12.17
CA ARG A 318 3.40 0.31 12.72
C ARG A 318 3.60 -1.14 13.16
N ASN A 319 4.25 -1.34 14.30
CA ASN A 319 4.28 -2.64 14.96
C ASN A 319 2.86 -3.16 15.20
N PHE A 320 2.64 -4.47 15.03
CA PHE A 320 1.33 -5.10 15.25
C PHE A 320 1.50 -6.39 16.06
N ALA A 321 0.72 -6.53 17.14
CA ALA A 321 0.70 -7.74 17.96
C ALA A 321 -0.63 -8.48 17.79
N THR A 322 -0.59 -9.80 17.65
CA THR A 322 -1.80 -10.63 17.64
C THR A 322 -2.34 -10.84 19.07
N PRO A 323 -3.63 -11.17 19.26
CA PRO A 323 -4.18 -11.53 20.57
C PRO A 323 -3.79 -12.97 21.01
N GLY A 324 -3.17 -13.75 20.12
CA GLY A 324 -2.78 -15.14 20.37
C GLY A 324 -2.21 -15.80 19.11
N ALA A 325 -2.57 -17.06 18.88
CA ALA A 325 -2.18 -17.81 17.70
C ALA A 325 -2.65 -17.16 16.38
N LEU A 326 -1.86 -17.34 15.32
CA LEU A 326 -2.12 -16.80 13.98
C LEU A 326 -2.00 -17.89 12.91
N ALA A 327 -3.06 -18.11 12.14
CA ALA A 327 -3.02 -18.87 10.90
C ALA A 327 -2.77 -17.93 9.71
N ASN A 328 -1.85 -18.29 8.81
CA ASN A 328 -1.63 -17.56 7.56
C ASN A 328 -1.64 -18.52 6.37
N SER A 329 -2.55 -18.29 5.43
CA SER A 329 -2.58 -18.89 4.09
C SER A 329 -2.48 -17.84 2.98
N GLY A 330 -2.69 -16.57 3.31
CA GLY A 330 -2.50 -15.42 2.44
C GLY A 330 -1.07 -14.86 2.44
N THR A 331 -0.96 -13.55 2.26
CA THR A 331 0.31 -12.80 2.33
C THR A 331 0.29 -11.82 3.49
N ILE A 332 1.34 -11.84 4.31
CA ILE A 332 1.66 -10.82 5.31
C ILE A 332 2.91 -10.08 4.83
N GLU A 333 2.88 -8.75 4.77
CA GLU A 333 4.00 -7.88 4.41
C GLU A 333 4.43 -7.07 5.64
N VAL A 334 5.67 -7.24 6.13
CA VAL A 334 6.22 -6.50 7.28
C VAL A 334 7.34 -5.57 6.81
N GLY A 335 7.05 -4.27 6.78
CA GLY A 335 7.97 -3.23 6.29
C GLY A 335 9.18 -2.97 7.19
N THR A 336 10.13 -2.22 6.64
CA THR A 336 11.34 -1.76 7.35
C THR A 336 11.00 -0.97 8.61
N GLY A 337 11.73 -1.22 9.70
CA GLY A 337 11.49 -0.55 11.00
C GLY A 337 10.16 -0.93 11.64
N THR A 338 9.59 -2.08 11.29
CA THR A 338 8.30 -2.58 11.81
C THR A 338 8.43 -4.05 12.19
N ALA A 339 7.69 -4.49 13.21
CA ALA A 339 7.63 -5.88 13.62
C ALA A 339 6.19 -6.39 13.73
N ILE A 340 5.98 -7.66 13.35
CA ILE A 340 4.80 -8.43 13.78
C ILE A 340 5.15 -9.25 15.02
N ASP A 341 4.33 -9.18 16.05
CA ASP A 341 4.49 -9.89 17.33
C ASP A 341 3.37 -10.90 17.51
N ILE A 342 3.66 -12.15 17.17
CA ILE A 342 2.68 -13.23 17.13
C ILE A 342 2.68 -13.88 18.51
N THR A 343 1.68 -13.57 19.32
CA THR A 343 1.69 -13.85 20.76
C THR A 343 1.31 -15.30 21.14
N GLY A 344 1.08 -16.15 20.15
CA GLY A 344 0.92 -17.59 20.29
C GLY A 344 1.39 -18.33 19.03
N ALA A 345 0.98 -19.59 18.86
CA ALA A 345 1.44 -20.44 17.76
C ALA A 345 1.20 -19.83 16.36
N LEU A 346 2.26 -19.83 15.54
CA LEU A 346 2.20 -19.46 14.12
C LEU A 346 2.00 -20.71 13.25
N THR A 347 0.89 -20.76 12.54
CA THR A 347 0.63 -21.75 11.48
C THR A 347 0.70 -21.06 10.12
N ASN A 348 1.89 -21.03 9.50
CA ASN A 348 2.06 -20.47 8.16
C ASN A 348 2.04 -21.55 7.07
N THR A 349 1.21 -21.31 6.05
CA THR A 349 1.12 -22.04 4.78
C THR A 349 1.19 -21.09 3.57
N GLY A 350 1.07 -19.78 3.80
CA GLY A 350 1.18 -18.72 2.81
C GLY A 350 2.56 -18.06 2.82
N THR A 351 2.57 -16.75 2.57
CA THR A 351 3.80 -15.94 2.54
C THR A 351 3.83 -14.95 3.70
N ILE A 352 4.99 -14.81 4.35
CA ILE A 352 5.31 -13.71 5.26
C ILE A 352 6.57 -13.03 4.73
N ASP A 353 6.42 -11.86 4.13
CA ASP A 353 7.50 -11.04 3.56
C ASP A 353 8.08 -10.10 4.63
N VAL A 354 9.16 -10.54 5.27
CA VAL A 354 9.82 -9.85 6.38
C VAL A 354 10.91 -8.92 5.84
N ASN A 355 10.68 -7.62 5.99
CA ASN A 355 11.64 -6.55 5.66
C ASN A 355 11.94 -5.64 6.86
N GLY A 356 11.22 -5.83 7.97
CA GLY A 356 11.58 -5.40 9.32
C GLY A 356 11.92 -6.61 10.18
N GLY A 357 10.96 -7.10 10.95
CA GLY A 357 11.12 -8.34 11.72
C GLY A 357 9.83 -9.04 12.16
N LEU A 358 9.97 -10.21 12.74
CA LEU A 358 8.89 -11.04 13.26
C LEU A 358 9.31 -11.61 14.63
N LEU A 359 8.39 -11.59 15.59
CA LEU A 359 8.50 -12.31 16.86
C LEU A 359 7.44 -13.41 16.85
N ALA A 360 7.83 -14.65 17.10
CA ALA A 360 6.92 -15.77 17.29
C ALA A 360 7.02 -16.28 18.73
N ARG A 361 6.03 -15.97 19.56
CA ARG A 361 5.99 -16.39 20.96
C ARG A 361 5.45 -17.81 21.09
N TYR A 362 6.02 -18.57 22.01
CA TYR A 362 5.68 -19.97 22.22
C TYR A 362 5.51 -20.32 23.69
N THR A 363 4.80 -21.42 23.95
CA THR A 363 4.57 -21.96 25.30
C THR A 363 5.03 -23.41 25.45
N THR A 364 5.14 -24.16 24.34
CA THR A 364 5.46 -25.59 24.32
C THR A 364 6.36 -25.91 23.12
N GLY A 365 7.67 -26.04 23.37
CA GLY A 365 8.68 -26.19 22.33
C GLY A 365 8.92 -24.90 21.53
N SER A 366 10.13 -24.73 20.99
CA SER A 366 10.43 -23.61 20.10
C SER A 366 9.95 -23.90 18.68
N PRO A 367 9.31 -22.92 17.99
CA PRO A 367 8.99 -23.01 16.57
C PRO A 367 10.21 -22.76 15.67
N LEU A 368 11.40 -22.46 16.23
CA LEU A 368 12.59 -22.06 15.48
C LEU A 368 12.90 -22.99 14.29
N PRO A 369 12.98 -24.33 14.42
CA PRO A 369 13.31 -25.20 13.28
C PRO A 369 12.26 -25.15 12.15
N ALA A 370 10.99 -24.88 12.49
CA ALA A 370 9.90 -24.76 11.52
C ALA A 370 9.88 -23.36 10.86
N ILE A 371 10.42 -22.34 11.53
CA ILE A 371 10.67 -21.00 10.97
C ILE A 371 11.86 -21.06 10.02
N GLU A 372 12.98 -21.62 10.47
CA GLU A 372 14.22 -21.78 9.68
C GLU A 372 13.98 -22.63 8.43
N SER A 373 13.24 -23.74 8.53
CA SER A 373 12.82 -24.54 7.36
C SER A 373 12.04 -23.73 6.31
N GLN A 374 11.23 -22.76 6.74
CA GLN A 374 10.49 -21.87 5.84
C GLN A 374 11.36 -20.76 5.26
N ILE A 375 12.36 -20.29 6.02
CA ILE A 375 13.35 -19.31 5.54
C ILE A 375 14.26 -19.97 4.50
N ALA A 376 14.79 -21.17 4.77
CA ALA A 376 15.60 -21.95 3.84
C ALA A 376 14.87 -22.18 2.49
N LEU A 377 13.61 -22.63 2.56
CA LEU A 377 12.76 -22.83 1.40
C LEU A 377 12.52 -21.53 0.61
N ALA A 378 12.18 -20.44 1.29
CA ALA A 378 11.96 -19.14 0.68
C ALA A 378 13.22 -18.57 0.03
N ARG A 379 14.36 -18.67 0.75
CA ARG A 379 15.71 -18.21 0.38
C ARG A 379 16.20 -18.89 -0.88
N ASN A 380 16.08 -20.22 -0.99
CA ASN A 380 16.40 -21.00 -2.19
C ASN A 380 17.74 -20.58 -2.84
N GLY A 381 18.85 -20.75 -2.10
CA GLY A 381 20.19 -20.34 -2.55
C GLY A 381 20.37 -18.82 -2.76
N GLY A 382 19.64 -17.99 -2.01
CA GLY A 382 19.65 -16.52 -2.13
C GLY A 382 18.78 -15.94 -3.26
N ALA A 383 18.02 -16.79 -3.96
CA ALA A 383 17.06 -16.36 -4.97
C ALA A 383 15.81 -15.67 -4.40
N TRP A 384 15.43 -15.98 -3.15
CA TRP A 384 14.29 -15.39 -2.43
C TRP A 384 12.97 -15.43 -3.21
N ASN A 385 12.68 -16.58 -3.83
CA ASN A 385 11.64 -16.73 -4.86
C ASN A 385 10.59 -17.81 -4.58
N GLN A 386 10.58 -18.44 -3.39
CA GLN A 386 9.50 -19.32 -2.94
C GLN A 386 8.65 -18.65 -1.83
N ALA A 387 7.50 -19.26 -1.54
CA ALA A 387 6.65 -18.94 -0.39
C ALA A 387 7.25 -19.45 0.92
N GLY A 388 6.59 -19.19 2.06
CA GLY A 388 7.14 -19.36 3.39
C GLY A 388 7.48 -18.00 4.03
N ILE A 389 8.54 -17.95 4.83
CA ILE A 389 9.02 -16.72 5.48
C ILE A 389 10.15 -16.16 4.60
N THR A 390 9.84 -15.10 3.84
CA THR A 390 10.66 -14.59 2.74
C THR A 390 11.07 -13.14 2.96
N SER A 391 11.93 -12.59 2.10
CA SER A 391 12.23 -11.15 2.09
C SER A 391 12.36 -10.63 0.66
N SER A 392 11.47 -9.72 0.27
CA SER A 392 11.52 -9.03 -1.03
C SER A 392 12.68 -8.04 -1.11
N ASN A 393 13.12 -7.45 -0.01
CA ASN A 393 14.36 -6.67 0.02
C ASN A 393 15.59 -7.57 -0.17
N ALA A 394 15.67 -8.75 0.46
CA ALA A 394 16.77 -9.69 0.20
C ALA A 394 16.74 -10.27 -1.23
N ARG A 395 15.54 -10.41 -1.83
CA ARG A 395 15.39 -10.68 -3.27
C ARG A 395 15.98 -9.56 -4.12
N ALA A 396 15.72 -8.30 -3.76
CA ALA A 396 16.17 -7.11 -4.50
C ALA A 396 17.64 -6.72 -4.24
N ALA A 397 18.27 -7.24 -3.17
CA ALA A 397 19.64 -6.91 -2.80
C ALA A 397 20.67 -7.27 -3.90
N VAL A 398 21.50 -6.29 -4.23
CA VAL A 398 22.68 -6.43 -5.12
C VAL A 398 23.84 -5.66 -4.46
N PRO A 399 24.93 -6.34 -4.03
CA PRO A 399 25.17 -7.78 -4.06
C PRO A 399 24.23 -8.57 -3.11
N LYS A 400 24.36 -9.90 -3.08
CA LYS A 400 23.47 -10.80 -2.33
C LYS A 400 23.83 -10.93 -0.85
N ASN A 401 24.15 -9.79 -0.24
CA ASN A 401 24.61 -9.67 1.14
C ASN A 401 23.48 -9.67 2.19
N LYS A 402 22.20 -9.78 1.80
CA LYS A 402 21.04 -9.68 2.71
C LYS A 402 20.29 -10.99 2.89
N ASN A 403 19.76 -11.16 4.10
CA ASN A 403 19.17 -12.39 4.61
C ASN A 403 18.00 -12.10 5.58
N LEU A 404 17.36 -13.16 6.04
CA LEU A 404 16.67 -13.17 7.33
C LEU A 404 17.56 -13.90 8.33
N GLY A 405 17.86 -13.26 9.46
CA GLY A 405 18.54 -13.89 10.59
C GLY A 405 17.55 -14.32 11.68
N THR A 406 17.85 -15.40 12.37
CA THR A 406 17.01 -16.02 13.42
C THR A 406 17.70 -16.06 14.77
N MET A 407 16.95 -16.01 15.87
CA MET A 407 17.50 -16.13 17.21
C MET A 407 16.43 -16.55 18.24
N GLU A 408 16.81 -17.37 19.22
CA GLU A 408 15.99 -17.61 20.40
C GLU A 408 16.01 -16.42 21.37
N GLY A 409 14.89 -16.11 22.01
CA GLY A 409 14.80 -15.01 22.95
C GLY A 409 15.71 -15.16 24.17
N VAL A 410 16.08 -16.39 24.54
CA VAL A 410 17.14 -16.66 25.54
C VAL A 410 18.52 -16.21 25.07
N GLN A 411 18.84 -16.37 23.79
CA GLN A 411 20.11 -15.90 23.21
C GLN A 411 20.10 -14.37 23.08
N PHE A 412 18.98 -13.79 22.65
CA PHE A 412 18.81 -12.34 22.55
C PHE A 412 18.97 -11.66 23.92
N GLN A 413 18.41 -12.24 25.00
CA GLN A 413 18.62 -11.73 26.36
C GLN A 413 20.03 -12.01 26.92
N GLN A 414 20.77 -12.99 26.40
CA GLN A 414 22.18 -13.20 26.77
C GLN A 414 23.10 -12.14 26.14
N LEU A 415 22.78 -11.68 24.92
CA LEU A 415 23.54 -10.66 24.20
C LEU A 415 23.19 -9.23 24.66
N TYR A 416 21.91 -8.91 24.79
CA TYR A 416 21.42 -7.55 25.05
C TYR A 416 20.88 -7.32 26.47
N GLY A 417 20.88 -8.36 27.32
CA GLY A 417 20.37 -8.31 28.69
C GLY A 417 18.86 -8.59 28.81
N ALA A 418 18.43 -8.83 30.05
CA ALA A 418 17.04 -9.13 30.37
C ALA A 418 16.12 -7.94 30.08
N GLY A 419 15.04 -8.19 29.32
CA GLY A 419 14.08 -7.15 28.92
C GLY A 419 14.49 -6.29 27.72
N ALA A 420 15.53 -6.70 26.96
CA ALA A 420 15.92 -6.05 25.73
C ALA A 420 14.78 -5.94 24.70
N LEU A 421 14.81 -4.86 23.90
CA LEU A 421 13.74 -4.52 22.96
C LEU A 421 14.15 -4.78 21.51
N PHE A 422 13.31 -5.45 20.76
CA PHE A 422 13.42 -5.63 19.31
C PHE A 422 12.35 -4.77 18.60
N ASN A 423 12.77 -3.79 17.80
CA ASN A 423 11.89 -2.76 17.22
C ASN A 423 10.95 -2.08 18.25
N GLY A 424 11.36 -1.97 19.52
CA GLY A 424 10.54 -1.43 20.62
C GLY A 424 9.62 -2.45 21.32
N ILE A 425 9.61 -3.71 20.91
CA ILE A 425 8.84 -4.81 21.53
C ILE A 425 9.77 -5.61 22.44
N ALA A 426 9.36 -5.88 23.69
CA ALA A 426 10.17 -6.64 24.62
C ALA A 426 10.29 -8.12 24.22
N VAL A 427 11.52 -8.61 24.07
CA VAL A 427 11.81 -10.02 23.81
C VAL A 427 11.87 -10.79 25.12
N ASN A 428 11.25 -11.97 25.18
CA ASN A 428 11.30 -12.87 26.33
C ASN A 428 11.89 -14.24 25.95
N ASN A 429 12.24 -15.05 26.95
CA ASN A 429 12.88 -16.36 26.78
C ASN A 429 12.10 -17.38 25.92
N SER A 430 10.80 -17.17 25.68
CA SER A 430 9.93 -18.03 24.88
C SER A 430 9.44 -17.33 23.61
N THR A 431 10.39 -16.73 22.88
CA THR A 431 10.15 -15.96 21.65
C THR A 431 11.22 -16.30 20.62
N VAL A 432 10.84 -16.66 19.39
CA VAL A 432 11.78 -16.65 18.25
C VAL A 432 11.77 -15.28 17.62
N VAL A 433 12.94 -14.66 17.47
CA VAL A 433 13.15 -13.40 16.76
C VAL A 433 13.62 -13.71 15.33
N VAL A 434 13.03 -13.02 14.35
CA VAL A 434 13.46 -13.03 12.94
C VAL A 434 13.66 -11.58 12.49
N LYS A 435 14.82 -11.27 11.88
CA LYS A 435 15.20 -9.92 11.47
C LYS A 435 15.67 -9.90 10.02
N TYR A 436 15.19 -8.94 9.22
CA TYR A 436 15.82 -8.62 7.94
C TYR A 436 17.18 -7.94 8.17
N THR A 437 18.26 -8.60 7.75
CA THR A 437 19.63 -8.11 8.02
C THR A 437 20.67 -8.65 7.03
N TYR A 438 21.97 -8.48 7.31
CA TYR A 438 23.06 -9.05 6.52
C TYR A 438 23.20 -10.57 6.71
N ASN A 439 23.76 -11.30 5.74
CA ASN A 439 24.41 -12.57 6.11
C ASN A 439 25.54 -12.22 7.10
N GLY A 440 25.80 -13.01 8.14
CA GLY A 440 26.87 -12.68 9.10
C GLY A 440 26.51 -11.80 10.28
N ASP A 441 25.32 -11.17 10.35
CA ASP A 441 24.88 -10.39 11.53
C ASP A 441 24.41 -11.36 12.64
N THR A 442 25.34 -12.09 13.28
CA THR A 442 25.05 -13.25 14.16
C THR A 442 24.33 -12.86 15.45
N ASP A 443 24.63 -11.68 16.02
CA ASP A 443 23.95 -11.15 17.20
C ASP A 443 22.72 -10.28 16.87
N LEU A 444 22.41 -10.09 15.59
CA LEU A 444 21.31 -9.26 15.11
C LEU A 444 21.43 -7.76 15.48
N ASN A 445 22.64 -7.19 15.63
CA ASN A 445 22.85 -5.75 15.80
C ASN A 445 22.59 -4.96 14.49
N GLY A 446 22.96 -5.51 13.32
CA GLY A 446 22.72 -4.91 11.98
C GLY A 446 23.97 -4.52 11.21
N ILE A 447 25.14 -4.77 11.79
CA ILE A 447 26.49 -4.69 11.21
C ILE A 447 27.01 -6.13 11.10
N VAL A 448 28.10 -6.33 10.38
CA VAL A 448 28.94 -7.54 10.44
C VAL A 448 30.32 -7.11 10.92
N ASP A 449 30.83 -7.65 12.03
CA ASP A 449 32.16 -7.32 12.53
C ASP A 449 32.93 -8.52 13.13
N PHE A 450 34.01 -8.24 13.87
CA PHE A 450 34.90 -9.26 14.43
C PHE A 450 34.18 -10.22 15.39
N ASP A 451 33.19 -9.74 16.15
CA ASP A 451 32.46 -10.60 17.08
C ASP A 451 31.62 -11.64 16.33
N ASP A 452 31.12 -11.32 15.13
CA ASP A 452 30.41 -12.27 14.27
C ASP A 452 31.32 -13.36 13.71
N TYR A 453 32.52 -12.98 13.24
CA TYR A 453 33.54 -13.94 12.82
C TYR A 453 33.95 -14.85 14.00
N SER A 454 34.18 -14.28 15.19
CA SER A 454 34.52 -15.04 16.40
C SER A 454 33.43 -16.06 16.80
N ARG A 455 32.15 -15.73 16.58
CA ARG A 455 31.03 -16.65 16.81
C ARG A 455 30.91 -17.73 15.70
N THR A 456 31.18 -17.36 14.45
CA THR A 456 31.23 -18.26 13.28
C THR A 456 32.36 -19.28 13.42
N ASP A 457 33.58 -18.83 13.72
CA ASP A 457 34.73 -19.66 14.09
C ASP A 457 34.40 -20.57 15.28
N GLY A 458 33.71 -20.02 16.29
CA GLY A 458 33.22 -20.77 17.44
C GLY A 458 32.22 -21.88 17.05
N GLY A 459 31.39 -21.67 16.04
CA GLY A 459 30.48 -22.68 15.51
C GLY A 459 31.19 -23.77 14.73
N PHE A 460 32.00 -23.39 13.74
CA PHE A 460 32.79 -24.29 12.90
C PHE A 460 33.68 -25.22 13.76
N ASN A 461 34.51 -24.66 14.64
CA ASN A 461 35.44 -25.43 15.46
C ASN A 461 34.77 -26.34 16.50
N ASN A 462 33.46 -26.18 16.76
CA ASN A 462 32.71 -26.99 17.73
C ASN A 462 31.54 -27.77 17.09
N ASN A 463 31.46 -27.84 15.75
CA ASN A 463 30.38 -28.48 14.99
C ASN A 463 28.97 -28.05 15.44
N ARG A 464 28.75 -26.73 15.56
CA ARG A 464 27.44 -26.14 15.87
C ARG A 464 26.68 -25.76 14.59
N THR A 465 25.43 -25.33 14.76
CA THR A 465 24.48 -24.95 13.71
C THR A 465 23.56 -23.83 14.26
N GLY A 466 22.74 -23.23 13.40
CA GLY A 466 21.87 -22.09 13.70
C GLY A 466 22.61 -20.75 13.65
N TRP A 467 21.87 -19.72 13.28
CA TRP A 467 22.35 -18.39 12.90
C TRP A 467 23.45 -17.78 13.80
N LEU A 468 23.25 -17.82 15.13
CA LEU A 468 24.19 -17.26 16.11
C LEU A 468 25.56 -17.97 16.11
N ASN A 469 25.66 -19.19 15.59
CA ASN A 469 26.91 -19.94 15.47
C ASN A 469 27.51 -19.87 14.06
N GLY A 470 26.90 -19.18 13.09
CA GLY A 470 27.44 -19.02 11.74
C GLY A 470 26.69 -19.72 10.60
N ASP A 471 25.56 -20.38 10.86
CA ASP A 471 24.76 -21.09 9.84
C ASP A 471 23.82 -20.09 9.15
N PHE A 472 24.23 -19.59 7.97
CA PHE A 472 23.60 -18.46 7.29
C PHE A 472 22.79 -18.87 6.05
N ASP A 473 23.03 -20.06 5.50
CA ASP A 473 22.20 -20.59 4.41
C ASP A 473 21.05 -21.49 4.88
N TYR A 474 21.08 -21.92 6.15
CA TYR A 474 20.15 -22.84 6.81
C TYR A 474 20.25 -24.31 6.37
N ASN A 475 21.45 -24.79 6.00
CA ASN A 475 21.69 -26.20 5.68
C ASN A 475 21.86 -27.11 6.92
N GLY A 476 22.17 -26.56 8.10
CA GLY A 476 22.36 -27.31 9.34
C GLY A 476 23.81 -27.62 9.73
N ILE A 477 24.77 -27.04 9.02
CA ILE A 477 26.23 -27.14 9.22
C ILE A 477 26.80 -25.73 9.02
N VAL A 478 27.83 -25.36 9.79
CA VAL A 478 28.65 -24.16 9.50
C VAL A 478 29.84 -24.60 8.65
N ASP A 479 29.93 -24.16 7.40
CA ASP A 479 31.07 -24.49 6.53
C ASP A 479 31.56 -23.34 5.61
N PHE A 480 32.35 -23.67 4.58
CA PHE A 480 32.92 -22.70 3.63
C PHE A 480 31.86 -21.83 2.94
N ASP A 481 30.68 -22.37 2.63
CA ASP A 481 29.63 -21.61 1.95
C ASP A 481 29.09 -20.50 2.88
N ASP A 482 29.05 -20.70 4.20
CA ASP A 482 28.74 -19.67 5.20
C ASP A 482 29.83 -18.59 5.31
N TYR A 483 31.11 -18.99 5.35
CA TYR A 483 32.23 -18.04 5.29
C TYR A 483 32.14 -17.15 4.05
N SER A 484 31.76 -17.71 2.89
CA SER A 484 31.54 -16.94 1.66
C SER A 484 30.41 -15.90 1.78
N LEU A 485 29.39 -16.17 2.60
CA LEU A 485 28.24 -15.30 2.81
C LEU A 485 28.55 -14.16 3.79
N ILE A 486 29.24 -14.43 4.91
CA ILE A 486 29.71 -13.40 5.84
C ILE A 486 30.79 -12.53 5.20
N ASP A 487 31.77 -13.10 4.47
CA ASP A 487 32.77 -12.33 3.72
C ASP A 487 32.13 -11.41 2.69
N GLN A 488 31.17 -11.90 1.90
CA GLN A 488 30.44 -11.06 0.95
C GLN A 488 29.72 -9.92 1.66
N ALA A 489 29.13 -10.17 2.84
CA ALA A 489 28.46 -9.13 3.61
C ALA A 489 29.43 -8.13 4.22
N PHE A 490 30.46 -8.56 4.95
CA PHE A 490 31.48 -7.72 5.56
C PHE A 490 32.14 -6.78 4.54
N ASN A 491 32.48 -7.31 3.37
CA ASN A 491 33.14 -6.56 2.30
C ASN A 491 32.23 -5.52 1.60
N THR A 492 30.91 -5.56 1.83
CA THR A 492 29.93 -4.78 1.04
C THR A 492 28.87 -4.02 1.85
N GLN A 493 28.65 -4.36 3.12
CA GLN A 493 27.64 -3.78 4.02
C GLN A 493 27.67 -2.24 4.13
N SER A 494 28.86 -1.66 4.05
CA SER A 494 29.14 -0.24 4.22
C SER A 494 29.55 0.42 2.90
N GLY A 495 29.84 -0.38 1.87
CA GLY A 495 30.61 0.04 0.69
C GLY A 495 32.05 0.49 0.96
N THR A 496 32.46 0.64 2.23
CA THR A 496 33.71 1.29 2.62
C THR A 496 34.93 0.46 2.28
N LEU A 497 34.90 -0.87 2.41
CA LEU A 497 36.11 -1.68 2.14
C LEU A 497 36.58 -1.52 0.69
N ARG A 498 35.69 -1.72 -0.28
CA ARG A 498 35.97 -1.49 -1.70
C ARG A 498 36.48 -0.07 -1.98
N ARG A 499 36.00 0.93 -1.22
CA ARG A 499 36.47 2.32 -1.38
C ARG A 499 37.85 2.54 -0.75
N ALA A 500 38.09 2.03 0.45
CA ALA A 500 39.39 2.01 1.12
C ALA A 500 40.45 1.33 0.25
N MET A 501 40.13 0.15 -0.30
CA MET A 501 40.99 -0.55 -1.26
C MET A 501 41.33 0.37 -2.44
N SER A 502 40.33 0.90 -3.16
CA SER A 502 40.59 1.79 -4.32
C SER A 502 41.44 3.03 -4.01
N TYR A 503 41.37 3.54 -2.78
CA TYR A 503 42.19 4.66 -2.32
C TYR A 503 43.63 4.24 -1.97
N LEU A 504 43.79 3.07 -1.34
CA LEU A 504 45.08 2.54 -0.90
C LEU A 504 45.88 1.90 -2.04
N ASP A 505 45.23 1.09 -2.90
CA ASP A 505 45.81 0.51 -4.12
C ASP A 505 46.13 1.58 -5.19
N GLY A 506 45.48 2.74 -5.10
CA GLY A 506 45.74 3.91 -5.92
C GLY A 506 44.91 4.01 -7.20
N SER A 507 43.97 3.10 -7.43
CA SER A 507 43.05 3.13 -8.58
C SER A 507 42.07 4.33 -8.56
N ASP A 508 41.70 4.82 -7.38
CA ASP A 508 40.99 6.09 -7.17
C ASP A 508 41.42 6.77 -5.85
N ARG A 509 42.46 7.62 -5.92
CA ARG A 509 42.92 8.47 -4.80
C ARG A 509 42.14 9.78 -4.62
N SER A 510 40.91 9.92 -5.16
CA SER A 510 40.06 11.08 -4.86
C SER A 510 39.45 11.00 -3.44
N ASP A 511 38.90 12.11 -2.94
CA ASP A 511 38.14 12.16 -1.68
C ASP A 511 36.67 11.74 -1.84
N ASN A 512 36.21 11.50 -3.07
CA ASN A 512 34.80 11.20 -3.35
C ASN A 512 34.35 9.94 -2.61
N GLY A 513 33.33 10.05 -1.76
CA GLY A 513 32.81 8.93 -0.97
C GLY A 513 33.70 8.49 0.20
N MET A 514 34.75 9.26 0.56
CA MET A 514 35.55 9.01 1.77
C MET A 514 34.92 9.63 3.04
N ASN A 515 33.81 10.35 2.89
CA ASN A 515 33.11 11.16 3.91
C ASN A 515 32.28 10.35 4.94
N VAL A 516 32.84 9.25 5.43
CA VAL A 516 32.32 8.48 6.57
C VAL A 516 33.48 8.15 7.52
N PRO A 517 33.30 8.18 8.86
CA PRO A 517 34.42 8.21 9.81
C PRO A 517 35.46 7.09 9.65
N ALA A 518 35.03 5.89 9.27
CA ALA A 518 35.93 4.76 9.02
C ALA A 518 36.87 5.00 7.81
N LEU A 519 36.40 5.70 6.77
CA LEU A 519 37.21 6.05 5.61
C LEU A 519 38.08 7.28 5.86
N GLU A 520 37.59 8.28 6.59
CA GLU A 520 38.39 9.42 7.04
C GLU A 520 39.60 8.96 7.87
N LEU A 521 39.41 7.94 8.73
CA LEU A 521 40.51 7.28 9.45
C LEU A 521 41.49 6.54 8.52
N VAL A 522 41.01 5.87 7.46
CA VAL A 522 41.89 5.27 6.43
C VAL A 522 42.70 6.36 5.71
N GLN A 523 42.11 7.51 5.38
CA GLN A 523 42.84 8.63 4.78
C GLN A 523 43.90 9.19 5.73
N GLN A 524 43.56 9.40 7.01
CA GLN A 524 44.48 9.91 8.03
C GLN A 524 45.64 8.94 8.29
N HIS A 525 45.37 7.64 8.36
CA HIS A 525 46.42 6.62 8.51
C HIS A 525 47.29 6.51 7.25
N PHE A 526 46.71 6.57 6.04
CA PHE A 526 47.49 6.59 4.80
C PHE A 526 48.37 7.85 4.69
N ALA A 527 47.84 9.04 5.01
CA ALA A 527 48.62 10.27 5.04
C ALA A 527 49.75 10.26 6.08
N ARG A 528 49.61 9.48 7.16
CA ARG A 528 50.60 9.37 8.24
C ARG A 528 51.65 8.27 8.03
N PHE A 529 51.29 7.17 7.36
CA PHE A 529 52.10 5.95 7.27
C PHE A 529 52.41 5.49 5.83
N GLY A 530 51.82 6.13 4.82
CA GLY A 530 52.11 5.93 3.41
C GLY A 530 51.81 4.52 2.88
N ASP A 531 52.52 4.14 1.81
CA ASP A 531 52.27 2.90 1.09
C ASP A 531 52.60 1.63 1.91
N VAL A 532 53.33 1.75 3.03
CA VAL A 532 53.52 0.65 3.99
C VAL A 532 52.18 0.29 4.66
N TYR A 533 51.41 1.28 5.12
CA TYR A 533 50.06 1.05 5.64
C TYR A 533 49.11 0.53 4.56
N ALA A 534 49.18 1.07 3.33
CA ALA A 534 48.39 0.56 2.22
C ALA A 534 48.69 -0.93 1.94
N SER A 535 49.96 -1.31 1.81
CA SER A 535 50.36 -2.71 1.57
C SER A 535 49.95 -3.64 2.71
N SER A 536 50.09 -3.22 3.98
CA SER A 536 49.67 -4.02 5.13
C SER A 536 48.16 -4.17 5.22
N PHE A 537 47.40 -3.15 4.85
CA PHE A 537 45.93 -3.17 4.82
C PHE A 537 45.45 -4.09 3.67
N LEU A 538 45.95 -3.88 2.44
CA LEU A 538 45.58 -4.68 1.27
C LEU A 538 45.91 -6.17 1.47
N ASN A 539 47.10 -6.49 2.01
CA ASN A 539 47.48 -7.87 2.34
C ASN A 539 46.70 -8.48 3.52
N SER A 540 45.93 -7.67 4.29
CA SER A 540 45.06 -8.15 5.36
C SER A 540 43.60 -8.34 4.93
N VAL A 541 43.23 -7.88 3.72
CA VAL A 541 41.95 -8.17 3.09
C VAL A 541 42.06 -9.52 2.36
N PRO A 542 41.14 -10.47 2.56
CA PRO A 542 41.09 -11.68 1.75
C PRO A 542 40.90 -11.35 0.25
N GLU A 543 41.88 -11.71 -0.57
CA GLU A 543 41.81 -11.59 -2.03
C GLU A 543 40.57 -12.34 -2.58
N PRO A 544 39.60 -11.65 -3.22
CA PRO A 544 38.43 -12.32 -3.79
C PRO A 544 38.87 -13.22 -4.95
N THR A 545 38.74 -14.53 -4.77
CA THR A 545 39.47 -15.55 -5.54
C THR A 545 39.16 -15.55 -7.04
N SER A 546 39.97 -14.80 -7.80
CA SER A 546 40.25 -15.01 -9.23
C SER A 546 39.05 -14.94 -10.21
N ALA A 547 38.01 -14.17 -9.89
CA ALA A 547 36.77 -14.13 -10.69
C ALA A 547 36.62 -12.96 -11.69
N LEU A 548 37.59 -12.03 -11.79
CA LEU A 548 37.41 -10.76 -12.53
C LEU A 548 38.46 -10.44 -13.63
N VAL A 549 39.36 -11.37 -13.96
CA VAL A 549 40.33 -11.19 -15.06
C VAL A 549 39.74 -11.72 -16.38
N LEU A 550 38.86 -10.95 -17.05
CA LEU A 550 38.47 -11.23 -18.45
C LEU A 550 37.89 -10.05 -19.28
N LEU A 551 37.81 -8.82 -18.75
CA LEU A 551 37.31 -7.66 -19.50
C LEU A 551 38.31 -6.49 -19.44
N GLY A 552 39.26 -6.48 -20.37
CA GLY A 552 40.25 -5.39 -20.50
C GLY A 552 41.32 -5.54 -21.59
N GLY A 553 41.30 -6.61 -22.38
CA GLY A 553 42.35 -6.92 -23.36
C GLY A 553 41.88 -6.93 -24.82
N LEU A 554 41.66 -5.75 -25.43
CA LEU A 554 41.67 -5.56 -26.90
C LEU A 554 41.66 -4.05 -27.25
N ALA A 555 42.41 -3.67 -28.29
CA ALA A 555 42.67 -2.30 -28.77
C ALA A 555 43.50 -1.40 -27.81
N ALA A 556 44.42 -0.55 -28.26
CA ALA A 556 44.88 -0.29 -29.63
C ALA A 556 46.42 -0.11 -29.71
N SER A 557 47.02 -0.65 -30.77
CA SER A 557 48.45 -0.55 -31.06
C SER A 557 48.71 0.27 -32.34
N ALA A 558 48.92 1.59 -32.21
CA ALA A 558 49.58 2.43 -33.23
C ALA A 558 49.97 3.82 -32.72
N ALA A 559 51.17 4.28 -33.09
CA ALA A 559 51.67 5.67 -33.19
C ALA A 559 51.41 6.71 -32.05
N GLY A 560 52.40 7.49 -31.59
CA GLY A 560 53.83 7.46 -31.91
C GLY A 560 54.61 8.72 -31.53
N ARG A 561 55.95 8.61 -31.64
CA ARG A 561 56.98 9.68 -31.59
C ARG A 561 57.18 10.45 -30.27
N ARG A 562 58.25 10.03 -29.57
CA ARG A 562 59.17 10.86 -28.78
C ARG A 562 59.32 12.31 -29.32
N ARG A 563 59.43 13.27 -28.40
CA ARG A 563 60.45 14.34 -28.46
C ARG A 563 61.00 14.61 -27.06
N ARG A 564 62.30 14.88 -26.97
CA ARG A 564 62.98 15.32 -25.73
C ARG A 564 62.83 16.83 -25.57
N ARG A 565 62.72 17.29 -24.33
CA ARG A 565 63.86 17.94 -23.68
C ARG A 565 64.16 17.22 -22.38
#